data_AF-A0A258A2B0-F1
#
_entry.id   AF-A0A258A2B0-F1
#
_cell.length_a   1.000
_cell.length_b   1.000
_cell.length_c   1.000
_cell.angle_alpha   90.00
_cell.angle_beta   90.00
_cell.angle_gamma   90.00
#
_symmetry.space_group_name_H-M   'P 1'
#
loop_
_entity.id
_entity.type
_entity.pdbx_description
1 polymer ?
#
loop_
_entity_poly.entity_id
_entity_poly.type
_entity_poly.pdbx_seq_one_letter_code
_entity_poly.pdbx_strand_id
1 'polypeptide(L)'
;AIHPFYTASIREFEAAGRSIVGSGPVGVEGTVAWLSAIGEACGVGKPLVEAAQNRLVPAIRGALSAMPITGRITLSGYEGSELLVARLLVESGADLRYVGTACPRTPWSEPDREWLAARGVMVNFRATLEQDLAAMAEFQPDLAIGTTPVVQKAKQLGIPSLYFTNLISARPLFGPAGAGSLAQVVNAAIGNKGRMNAMKAFFAGVGEGDTAGTWQDTPQLHPDFREKFARRAAKAKAAAEEIP
;
A
#
# COMPACT_ATOMS: atom_id res chain seq x y z
N ALA A 1 14.61 7.39 -13.85
CA ALA A 1 13.25 6.86 -14.07
C ALA A 1 12.62 6.46 -12.74
N ILE A 2 12.40 7.46 -11.87
CA ILE A 2 11.90 7.27 -10.50
C ILE A 2 10.38 7.05 -10.43
N HIS A 3 9.67 7.30 -11.54
CA HIS A 3 8.22 7.26 -11.61
C HIS A 3 7.75 6.51 -12.86
N PRO A 4 6.80 5.58 -12.77
CA PRO A 4 6.38 4.74 -13.90
C PRO A 4 5.68 5.53 -15.02
N PHE A 5 5.17 6.74 -14.74
CA PHE A 5 4.51 7.59 -15.75
C PHE A 5 5.46 8.44 -16.61
N TYR A 6 6.77 8.39 -16.38
CA TYR A 6 7.72 9.13 -17.20
C TYR A 6 8.08 8.45 -18.53
N THR A 7 7.22 7.57 -19.05
CA THR A 7 7.45 6.79 -20.29
C THR A 7 7.77 7.69 -21.49
N ALA A 8 7.01 8.77 -21.69
CA ALA A 8 7.26 9.70 -22.79
C ALA A 8 8.62 10.38 -22.63
N SER A 9 8.92 10.94 -21.46
CA SER A 9 10.21 11.58 -21.19
C SER A 9 11.38 10.62 -21.36
N ILE A 10 11.23 9.39 -20.90
CA ILE A 10 12.25 8.34 -21.00
C ILE A 10 12.54 8.00 -22.46
N ARG A 11 11.51 7.87 -23.30
CA ARG A 11 11.69 7.64 -24.73
C ARG A 11 12.49 8.75 -25.40
N GLU A 12 12.24 10.02 -25.05
CA GLU A 12 13.01 11.15 -25.61
C GLU A 12 14.48 11.11 -25.16
N PHE A 13 14.75 10.74 -23.91
CA PHE A 13 16.12 10.54 -23.43
C PHE A 13 16.83 9.38 -24.15
N GLU A 14 16.16 8.25 -24.33
CA GLU A 14 16.70 7.09 -25.05
C GLU A 14 16.96 7.43 -26.53
N ALA A 15 16.05 8.14 -27.19
CA ALA A 15 16.23 8.63 -28.56
C ALA A 15 17.44 9.57 -28.69
N ALA A 16 17.74 10.35 -27.65
CA ALA A 16 18.93 11.18 -27.54
C ALA A 16 20.19 10.40 -27.08
N GLY A 17 20.14 9.07 -26.99
CA GLY A 17 21.26 8.22 -26.56
C GLY A 17 21.64 8.40 -25.09
N ARG A 18 20.72 8.86 -24.24
CA ARG A 18 20.94 9.04 -22.80
C ARG A 18 20.50 7.80 -22.03
N SER A 19 21.38 7.31 -21.17
CA SER A 19 21.10 6.18 -20.28
C SER A 19 20.03 6.51 -19.25
N ILE A 20 19.24 5.50 -18.89
CA ILE A 20 18.14 5.61 -17.93
C ILE A 20 18.46 4.79 -16.68
N VAL A 21 18.50 5.43 -15.53
CA VAL A 21 18.66 4.76 -14.22
C VAL A 21 17.30 4.61 -13.55
N GLY A 22 16.91 3.39 -13.19
CA GLY A 22 15.66 3.07 -12.50
C GLY A 22 15.70 3.24 -10.98
N SER A 23 14.62 2.86 -10.30
CA SER A 23 14.45 3.00 -8.85
C SER A 23 14.68 4.44 -8.34
N GLY A 24 14.93 4.62 -7.05
CA GLY A 24 15.24 5.89 -6.39
C GLY A 24 16.02 5.71 -5.09
N PRO A 25 16.61 6.78 -4.53
CA PRO A 25 17.44 6.74 -3.33
C PRO A 25 16.59 6.66 -2.05
N VAL A 26 15.93 5.51 -1.85
CA VAL A 26 15.00 5.24 -0.76
C VAL A 26 15.56 4.16 0.14
N GLY A 27 15.58 4.41 1.46
CA GLY A 27 16.24 3.52 2.41
C GLY A 27 17.77 3.55 2.25
N VAL A 28 18.46 2.73 3.03
CA VAL A 28 19.91 2.53 2.96
C VAL A 28 20.26 1.78 1.68
N GLU A 29 19.65 0.62 1.45
CA GLU A 29 20.04 -0.26 0.34
C GLU A 29 19.66 0.38 -1.01
N GLY A 30 18.47 0.98 -1.11
CA GLY A 30 18.06 1.69 -2.31
C GLY A 30 18.95 2.91 -2.60
N THR A 31 19.34 3.68 -1.59
CA THR A 31 20.26 4.82 -1.77
C THR A 31 21.64 4.38 -2.24
N VAL A 32 22.21 3.33 -1.65
CA VAL A 32 23.53 2.80 -2.06
C VAL A 32 23.47 2.31 -3.50
N ALA A 33 22.50 1.45 -3.82
CA ALA A 33 22.36 0.89 -5.17
C ALA A 33 22.13 1.98 -6.23
N TRP A 34 21.28 2.96 -5.92
CA TRP A 34 20.97 4.05 -6.83
C TRP A 34 22.20 4.94 -7.09
N LEU A 35 22.98 5.28 -6.06
CA LEU A 35 24.22 6.06 -6.22
C LEU A 35 25.26 5.30 -7.05
N SER A 36 25.39 3.99 -6.86
CA SER A 36 26.27 3.15 -7.69
C SER A 36 25.84 3.19 -9.17
N ALA A 37 24.55 2.98 -9.44
CA ALA A 37 24.04 2.98 -10.81
C ALA A 37 24.18 4.35 -11.51
N ILE A 38 23.99 5.45 -10.76
CA ILE A 38 24.26 6.80 -11.27
C ILE A 38 25.75 6.99 -11.55
N GLY A 39 26.62 6.55 -10.65
CA GLY A 39 28.07 6.63 -10.83
C GLY A 39 28.54 5.92 -12.10
N GLU A 40 28.04 4.70 -12.33
CA GLU A 40 28.30 3.92 -13.54
C GLU A 40 27.79 4.62 -14.80
N ALA A 41 26.52 5.07 -14.80
CA ALA A 41 25.91 5.73 -15.95
C ALA A 41 26.57 7.08 -16.31
N CYS A 42 27.14 7.78 -15.33
CA CYS A 42 27.78 9.07 -15.51
C CYS A 42 29.32 9.00 -15.59
N GLY A 43 29.93 7.81 -15.51
CA GLY A 43 31.38 7.64 -15.52
C GLY A 43 32.09 8.27 -14.31
N VAL A 44 31.42 8.33 -13.16
CA VAL A 44 31.99 8.86 -11.92
C VAL A 44 32.88 7.79 -11.27
N GLY A 45 34.11 8.17 -10.90
CA GLY A 45 35.06 7.26 -10.27
C GLY A 45 34.51 6.65 -8.98
N LYS A 46 34.68 5.32 -8.82
CA LYS A 46 34.20 4.54 -7.67
C LYS A 46 34.52 5.17 -6.30
N PRO A 47 35.72 5.71 -6.04
CA PRO A 47 36.02 6.34 -4.74
C PRO A 47 35.12 7.55 -4.40
N LEU A 48 34.67 8.31 -5.41
CA LEU A 48 33.76 9.45 -5.19
C LEU A 48 32.34 8.97 -4.88
N VAL A 49 31.88 7.91 -5.54
CA VAL A 49 30.58 7.29 -5.28
C VAL A 49 30.55 6.72 -3.86
N GLU A 50 31.59 5.98 -3.47
CA GLU A 50 31.72 5.42 -2.12
C GLU A 50 31.78 6.53 -1.05
N ALA A 51 32.51 7.62 -1.31
CA ALA A 51 32.53 8.78 -0.41
C ALA A 51 31.13 9.41 -0.24
N ALA A 52 30.35 9.52 -1.32
CA ALA A 52 28.98 10.03 -1.26
C ALA A 52 28.05 9.09 -0.48
N GLN A 53 28.15 7.78 -0.71
CA GLN A 53 27.41 6.75 0.04
C GLN A 53 27.74 6.82 1.54
N ASN A 54 29.03 6.85 1.89
CA ASN A 54 29.50 6.90 3.28
C ASN A 54 29.06 8.17 4.02
N ARG A 55 28.81 9.27 3.29
CA ARG A 55 28.27 10.51 3.87
C ARG A 55 26.78 10.40 4.22
N LEU A 56 26.00 9.65 3.44
CA LEU A 56 24.53 9.61 3.59
C LEU A 56 24.05 8.42 4.44
N VAL A 57 24.67 7.26 4.28
CA VAL A 57 24.24 6.00 4.90
C VAL A 57 24.11 6.10 6.43
N PRO A 58 25.03 6.71 7.19
CA PRO A 58 24.90 6.80 8.65
C PRO A 58 23.64 7.55 9.08
N ALA A 59 23.31 8.67 8.42
CA ALA A 59 22.14 9.47 8.74
C ALA A 59 20.84 8.74 8.40
N ILE A 60 20.78 8.03 7.27
CA ILE A 60 19.63 7.21 6.87
C ILE A 60 19.42 6.08 7.87
N ARG A 61 20.48 5.33 8.21
CA ARG A 61 20.40 4.23 9.18
C ARG A 61 19.98 4.73 10.57
N GLY A 62 20.53 5.86 11.01
CA GLY A 62 20.14 6.51 12.25
C GLY A 62 18.65 6.87 12.28
N ALA A 63 18.15 7.47 11.21
CA ALA A 63 16.73 7.83 11.10
C ALA A 63 15.79 6.60 11.10
N LEU A 64 16.13 5.54 10.35
CA LEU A 64 15.33 4.31 10.32
C LEU A 64 15.30 3.60 11.68
N SER A 65 16.43 3.55 12.38
CA SER A 65 16.55 2.86 13.68
C SER A 65 16.01 3.68 14.86
N ALA A 66 15.84 4.99 14.72
CA ALA A 66 15.34 5.85 15.79
C ALA A 66 13.89 5.53 16.18
N MET A 67 13.07 5.08 15.22
CA MET A 67 11.67 4.73 15.46
C MET A 67 11.25 3.59 14.53
N PRO A 68 11.61 2.34 14.87
CA PRO A 68 11.27 1.19 14.04
C PRO A 68 9.75 1.05 13.93
N ILE A 69 9.29 0.63 12.76
CA ILE A 69 7.90 0.28 12.52
C ILE A 69 7.69 -1.17 12.92
N THR A 70 6.79 -1.43 13.86
CA THR A 70 6.47 -2.80 14.29
C THR A 70 5.01 -3.10 14.01
N GLY A 71 4.76 -4.03 13.10
CA GLY A 71 3.42 -4.50 12.77
C GLY A 71 3.34 -5.00 11.32
N ARG A 72 2.33 -5.82 11.07
CA ARG A 72 2.07 -6.34 9.73
C ARG A 72 1.34 -5.32 8.86
N ILE A 73 1.82 -5.12 7.64
CA ILE A 73 1.26 -4.12 6.72
C ILE A 73 0.91 -4.76 5.38
N THR A 74 -0.24 -4.36 4.82
CA THR A 74 -0.53 -4.46 3.39
C THR A 74 -0.58 -3.05 2.81
N LEU A 75 0.06 -2.86 1.66
CA LEU A 75 0.16 -1.59 0.96
C LEU A 75 -0.51 -1.68 -0.41
N SER A 76 -1.36 -0.72 -0.77
CA SER A 76 -1.77 -0.55 -2.16
C SER A 76 -2.00 0.90 -2.57
N GLY A 77 -1.91 1.17 -3.88
CA GLY A 77 -2.02 2.52 -4.43
C GLY A 77 -2.17 2.55 -5.96
N TYR A 78 -2.17 3.76 -6.52
CA TYR A 78 -2.30 4.01 -7.96
C TYR A 78 -1.38 5.13 -8.46
N GLU A 79 -0.47 5.61 -7.62
CA GLU A 79 0.35 6.79 -7.89
C GLU A 79 1.68 6.41 -8.53
N GLY A 80 2.23 5.23 -8.25
CA GLY A 80 3.47 4.73 -8.86
C GLY A 80 4.70 4.83 -7.95
N SER A 81 4.52 5.34 -6.73
CA SER A 81 5.54 5.39 -5.67
C SER A 81 5.43 4.20 -4.70
N GLU A 82 4.47 3.29 -4.88
CA GLU A 82 4.15 2.24 -3.90
C GLU A 82 5.33 1.32 -3.61
N LEU A 83 6.10 0.93 -4.63
CA LEU A 83 7.27 0.06 -4.42
C LEU A 83 8.38 0.78 -3.64
N LEU A 84 8.57 2.08 -3.88
CA LEU A 84 9.54 2.87 -3.12
C LEU A 84 9.12 3.02 -1.66
N VAL A 85 7.85 3.33 -1.41
CA VAL A 85 7.26 3.34 -0.06
C VAL A 85 7.41 1.97 0.60
N ALA A 86 7.14 0.88 -0.13
CA ALA A 86 7.29 -0.48 0.37
C ALA A 86 8.72 -0.76 0.85
N ARG A 87 9.73 -0.36 0.07
CA ARG A 87 11.13 -0.48 0.49
C ARG A 87 11.40 0.26 1.79
N LEU A 88 10.93 1.49 1.89
CA LEU A 88 11.10 2.30 3.09
C LEU A 88 10.43 1.65 4.31
N LEU A 89 9.22 1.10 4.17
CA LEU A 89 8.54 0.38 5.24
C LEU A 89 9.32 -0.85 5.69
N VAL A 90 9.80 -1.66 4.75
CA VAL A 90 10.60 -2.87 5.04
C VAL A 90 11.91 -2.51 5.74
N GLU A 91 12.64 -1.51 5.23
CA GLU A 91 13.88 -1.04 5.86
C GLU A 91 13.65 -0.34 7.21
N SER A 92 12.45 0.18 7.45
CA SER A 92 12.03 0.72 8.76
C SER A 92 11.63 -0.39 9.75
N GLY A 93 11.63 -1.66 9.35
CA GLY A 93 11.35 -2.82 10.21
C GLY A 93 9.92 -3.38 10.10
N ALA A 94 9.06 -2.84 9.22
CA ALA A 94 7.70 -3.31 9.08
C ALA A 94 7.62 -4.75 8.52
N ASP A 95 6.66 -5.54 8.99
CA ASP A 95 6.29 -6.84 8.40
C ASP A 95 5.39 -6.62 7.18
N LEU A 96 5.95 -6.07 6.09
CA LEU A 96 5.20 -5.82 4.87
C LEU A 96 4.98 -7.13 4.10
N ARG A 97 3.71 -7.49 3.85
CA ARG A 97 3.36 -8.75 3.16
C ARG A 97 2.94 -8.56 1.71
N TYR A 98 2.39 -7.39 1.39
CA TYR A 98 1.83 -7.11 0.08
C TYR A 98 2.08 -5.67 -0.33
N VAL A 99 2.43 -5.47 -1.59
CA VAL A 99 2.37 -4.18 -2.28
C VAL A 99 1.66 -4.32 -3.62
N GLY A 100 0.49 -3.69 -3.72
CA GLY A 100 -0.29 -3.57 -4.95
C GLY A 100 -0.16 -2.18 -5.57
N THR A 101 0.02 -2.11 -6.88
CA THR A 101 -0.05 -0.84 -7.62
C THR A 101 -0.93 -0.98 -8.85
N ALA A 102 -1.80 0.01 -9.09
CA ALA A 102 -2.57 0.10 -10.33
C ALA A 102 -1.68 0.50 -11.54
N CYS A 103 -0.45 0.93 -11.29
CA CYS A 103 0.51 1.29 -12.32
C CYS A 103 1.03 0.06 -13.09
N PRO A 104 1.46 0.22 -14.36
CA PRO A 104 2.09 -0.86 -15.10
C PRO A 104 3.46 -1.22 -14.51
N ARG A 105 3.86 -2.47 -14.69
CA ARG A 105 5.26 -2.89 -14.52
C ARG A 105 6.12 -2.20 -15.58
N THR A 106 7.26 -1.67 -15.16
CA THR A 106 8.25 -1.05 -16.05
C THR A 106 9.63 -1.66 -15.82
N PRO A 107 10.55 -1.62 -16.81
CA PRO A 107 11.92 -2.08 -16.60
C PRO A 107 12.61 -1.37 -15.41
N TRP A 108 12.25 -0.10 -15.17
CA TRP A 108 12.89 0.73 -14.15
C TRP A 108 12.35 0.50 -12.74
N SER A 109 11.19 -0.15 -12.61
CA SER A 109 10.65 -0.65 -11.34
C SER A 109 11.18 -2.04 -10.96
N GLU A 110 11.90 -2.71 -11.87
CA GLU A 110 12.37 -4.08 -11.68
C GLU A 110 13.31 -4.24 -10.48
N PRO A 111 14.30 -3.35 -10.26
CA PRO A 111 15.19 -3.48 -9.10
C PRO A 111 14.43 -3.43 -7.76
N ASP A 112 13.36 -2.65 -7.69
CA ASP A 112 12.52 -2.55 -6.49
C ASP A 112 11.65 -3.79 -6.33
N ARG A 113 11.04 -4.28 -7.42
CA ARG A 113 10.24 -5.51 -7.43
C ARG A 113 11.08 -6.70 -6.96
N GLU A 114 12.26 -6.88 -7.53
CA GLU A 114 13.17 -7.99 -7.21
C GLU A 114 13.61 -7.93 -5.75
N TRP A 115 14.01 -6.75 -5.27
CA TRP A 115 14.43 -6.55 -3.90
C TRP A 115 13.33 -6.86 -2.87
N LEU A 116 12.09 -6.46 -3.18
CA LEU A 116 10.91 -6.73 -2.35
C LEU A 116 10.51 -8.21 -2.38
N ALA A 117 10.48 -8.81 -3.57
CA ALA A 117 10.17 -10.23 -3.74
C ALA A 117 11.19 -11.14 -3.03
N ALA A 118 12.48 -10.78 -3.08
CA ALA A 118 13.54 -11.50 -2.35
C ALA A 118 13.36 -11.46 -0.82
N ARG A 119 12.57 -10.52 -0.30
CA ARG A 119 12.20 -10.40 1.11
C ARG A 119 10.81 -10.97 1.42
N GLY A 120 10.22 -11.71 0.49
CA GLY A 120 8.93 -12.37 0.66
C GLY A 120 7.72 -11.44 0.55
N VAL A 121 7.89 -10.21 0.05
CA VAL A 121 6.76 -9.30 -0.21
C VAL A 121 6.07 -9.70 -1.51
N MET A 122 4.76 -9.91 -1.47
CA MET A 122 3.96 -10.12 -2.69
C MET A 122 3.80 -8.79 -3.44
N VAL A 123 4.41 -8.69 -4.62
CA VAL A 123 4.34 -7.49 -5.49
C VAL A 123 3.34 -7.74 -6.62
N ASN A 124 2.34 -6.87 -6.74
CA ASN A 124 1.32 -6.98 -7.79
C ASN A 124 1.19 -5.67 -8.58
N PHE A 125 1.33 -5.76 -9.90
CA PHE A 125 1.16 -4.63 -10.83
C PHE A 125 -0.19 -4.73 -11.52
N ARG A 126 -0.75 -3.59 -11.94
CA ARG A 126 -2.15 -3.51 -12.42
C ARG A 126 -3.12 -4.17 -11.44
N ALA A 127 -2.84 -4.02 -10.14
CA ALA A 127 -3.63 -4.61 -9.07
C ALA A 127 -5.07 -4.09 -9.14
N THR A 128 -6.04 -4.99 -9.08
CA THR A 128 -7.46 -4.63 -8.95
C THR A 128 -7.83 -4.43 -7.48
N LEU A 129 -8.96 -3.77 -7.24
CA LEU A 129 -9.47 -3.61 -5.88
C LEU A 129 -9.71 -4.96 -5.21
N GLU A 130 -10.23 -5.94 -5.94
CA GLU A 130 -10.50 -7.29 -5.44
C GLU A 130 -9.23 -7.99 -4.98
N GLN A 131 -8.12 -7.81 -5.72
CA GLN A 131 -6.82 -8.36 -5.35
C GLN A 131 -6.25 -7.69 -4.10
N ASP A 132 -6.38 -6.38 -3.98
CA ASP A 132 -5.95 -5.63 -2.79
C ASP A 132 -6.76 -6.06 -1.55
N LEU A 133 -8.08 -6.21 -1.69
CA LEU A 133 -8.95 -6.67 -0.62
C LEU A 133 -8.69 -8.13 -0.24
N ALA A 134 -8.40 -8.99 -1.22
CA ALA A 134 -8.01 -10.37 -0.98
C ALA A 134 -6.69 -10.45 -0.21
N ALA A 135 -5.68 -9.66 -0.58
CA ALA A 135 -4.41 -9.59 0.15
C ALA A 135 -4.61 -9.09 1.59
N MET A 136 -5.44 -8.07 1.79
CA MET A 136 -5.79 -7.59 3.14
C MET A 136 -6.49 -8.68 3.97
N ALA A 137 -7.40 -9.44 3.38
CA ALA A 137 -8.11 -10.53 4.06
C ALA A 137 -7.17 -11.70 4.41
N GLU A 138 -6.30 -12.08 3.47
CA GLU A 138 -5.32 -13.16 3.62
C GLU A 138 -4.29 -12.84 4.71
N PHE A 139 -3.68 -11.66 4.64
CA PHE A 139 -2.56 -11.34 5.53
C PHE A 139 -2.99 -10.79 6.89
N GLN A 140 -4.25 -10.34 7.03
CA GLN A 140 -4.81 -9.79 8.28
C GLN A 140 -3.86 -8.77 8.94
N PRO A 141 -3.58 -7.64 8.27
CA PRO A 141 -2.56 -6.70 8.72
C PRO A 141 -2.96 -6.00 10.02
N ASP A 142 -1.95 -5.52 10.75
CA ASP A 142 -2.14 -4.55 11.82
C ASP A 142 -2.45 -3.15 11.29
N LEU A 143 -2.02 -2.86 10.05
CA LEU A 143 -2.33 -1.64 9.32
C LEU A 143 -2.50 -1.91 7.82
N ALA A 144 -3.65 -1.50 7.27
CA ALA A 144 -3.86 -1.46 5.82
C ALA A 144 -3.58 -0.05 5.28
N ILE A 145 -2.57 0.10 4.45
CA ILE A 145 -2.34 1.33 3.68
C ILE A 145 -2.91 1.12 2.29
N GLY A 146 -3.79 1.99 1.83
CA GLY A 146 -4.51 1.71 0.59
C GLY A 146 -5.20 2.91 -0.04
N THR A 147 -5.87 2.64 -1.14
CA THR A 147 -6.83 3.56 -1.78
C THR A 147 -8.09 3.72 -0.91
N THR A 148 -8.95 4.69 -1.24
CA THR A 148 -10.16 4.99 -0.45
C THR A 148 -11.05 3.74 -0.22
N PRO A 149 -11.36 2.91 -1.22
CA PRO A 149 -12.16 1.70 -1.01
C PRO A 149 -11.50 0.68 -0.07
N VAL A 150 -10.17 0.49 -0.17
CA VAL A 150 -9.42 -0.41 0.74
C VAL A 150 -9.48 0.10 2.17
N VAL A 151 -9.22 1.40 2.37
CA VAL A 151 -9.28 2.05 3.69
C VAL A 151 -10.67 1.96 4.31
N GLN A 152 -11.72 2.16 3.51
CA GLN A 152 -13.10 2.03 3.95
C GLN A 152 -13.40 0.59 4.40
N LYS A 153 -13.02 -0.40 3.59
CA LYS A 153 -13.23 -1.81 3.93
C LYS A 153 -12.45 -2.22 5.18
N ALA A 154 -11.18 -1.80 5.31
CA ALA A 154 -10.38 -2.02 6.50
C ALA A 154 -11.06 -1.47 7.76
N LYS A 155 -11.59 -0.24 7.70
CA LYS A 155 -12.32 0.38 8.81
C LYS A 155 -13.58 -0.38 9.20
N GLN A 156 -14.36 -0.86 8.23
CA GLN A 156 -15.51 -1.74 8.49
C GLN A 156 -15.11 -3.03 9.22
N LEU A 157 -13.93 -3.56 8.89
CA LEU A 157 -13.36 -4.74 9.55
C LEU A 157 -12.75 -4.42 10.92
N GLY A 158 -12.59 -3.16 11.29
CA GLY A 158 -11.91 -2.73 12.52
C GLY A 158 -10.39 -2.73 12.40
N ILE A 159 -9.86 -2.85 11.20
CA ILE A 159 -8.42 -2.81 10.92
C ILE A 159 -7.99 -1.35 10.80
N PRO A 160 -6.95 -0.89 11.53
CA PRO A 160 -6.35 0.42 11.30
C PRO A 160 -5.97 0.62 9.84
N SER A 161 -6.22 1.81 9.31
CA SER A 161 -5.91 2.08 7.91
C SER A 161 -5.52 3.52 7.62
N LEU A 162 -4.63 3.69 6.65
CA LEU A 162 -4.15 4.98 6.16
C LEU A 162 -4.39 5.10 4.66
N TYR A 163 -4.87 6.26 4.24
CA TYR A 163 -5.00 6.58 2.82
C TYR A 163 -3.64 6.89 2.21
N PHE A 164 -3.29 6.18 1.14
CA PHE A 164 -1.95 6.23 0.55
C PHE A 164 -1.52 7.65 0.16
N THR A 165 -2.32 8.39 -0.61
CA THR A 165 -1.92 9.69 -1.16
C THR A 165 -1.51 10.70 -0.09
N ASN A 166 -2.48 11.15 0.70
CA ASN A 166 -2.27 12.32 1.56
C ASN A 166 -1.42 12.00 2.80
N LEU A 167 -1.44 10.75 3.26
CA LEU A 167 -0.76 10.37 4.51
C LEU A 167 0.59 9.71 4.28
N ILE A 168 0.84 9.18 3.07
CA ILE A 168 2.05 8.44 2.73
C ILE A 168 2.79 9.08 1.54
N SER A 169 2.15 9.17 0.36
CA SER A 169 2.79 9.67 -0.88
C SER A 169 3.25 11.13 -0.78
N ALA A 170 2.52 11.96 -0.02
CA ALA A 170 2.87 13.37 0.20
C ALA A 170 4.11 13.59 1.09
N ARG A 171 4.66 12.54 1.70
CA ARG A 171 5.81 12.63 2.61
C ARG A 171 7.13 12.49 1.86
N PRO A 172 8.23 13.06 2.36
CA PRO A 172 9.56 12.81 1.80
C PRO A 172 9.86 11.30 1.75
N LEU A 173 10.46 10.83 0.66
CA LEU A 173 10.89 9.43 0.49
C LEU A 173 12.41 9.27 0.38
N PHE A 174 13.11 10.31 -0.05
CA PHE A 174 14.53 10.21 -0.42
C PHE A 174 15.48 10.58 0.72
N GLY A 175 16.58 9.84 0.79
CA GLY A 175 17.70 10.12 1.69
C GLY A 175 17.29 10.21 3.17
N PRO A 176 18.04 10.97 3.99
CA PRO A 176 17.79 11.06 5.44
C PRO A 176 16.40 11.60 5.80
N ALA A 177 15.86 12.54 5.01
CA ALA A 177 14.52 13.08 5.25
C ALA A 177 13.43 12.04 5.02
N GLY A 178 13.61 11.18 4.01
CA GLY A 178 12.70 10.08 3.72
C GLY A 178 12.72 8.99 4.79
N ALA A 179 13.92 8.63 5.27
CA ALA A 179 14.13 7.59 6.27
C ALA A 179 13.28 7.77 7.54
N GLY A 180 13.08 9.01 8.01
CA GLY A 180 12.30 9.30 9.21
C GLY A 180 10.83 9.65 8.96
N SER A 181 10.33 9.63 7.72
CA SER A 181 9.07 10.32 7.39
C SER A 181 7.80 9.54 7.75
N LEU A 182 7.87 8.20 7.73
CA LEU A 182 6.70 7.32 7.87
C LEU A 182 6.49 6.78 9.30
N ALA A 183 7.57 6.63 10.07
CA ALA A 183 7.55 5.91 11.34
C ALA A 183 6.47 6.42 12.32
N GLN A 184 6.42 7.72 12.55
CA GLN A 184 5.48 8.33 13.49
C GLN A 184 4.02 8.08 13.09
N VAL A 185 3.67 8.30 11.82
CA VAL A 185 2.28 8.17 11.36
C VAL A 185 1.84 6.71 11.33
N VAL A 186 2.73 5.81 10.92
CA VAL A 186 2.45 4.37 10.84
C VAL A 186 2.29 3.78 12.25
N ASN A 187 3.24 4.03 13.15
CA ASN A 187 3.18 3.52 14.51
C ASN A 187 1.98 4.09 15.29
N ALA A 188 1.65 5.37 15.10
CA ALA A 188 0.46 5.97 15.70
C ALA A 188 -0.84 5.32 15.20
N ALA A 189 -0.92 5.00 13.90
CA ALA A 189 -2.07 4.33 13.33
C ALA A 189 -2.23 2.90 13.88
N ILE A 190 -1.13 2.13 13.94
CA ILE A 190 -1.12 0.77 14.52
C ILE A 190 -1.53 0.82 16.01
N GLY A 191 -0.96 1.75 16.79
CA GLY A 191 -1.29 1.91 18.22
C GLY A 191 -2.76 2.27 18.49
N ASN A 192 -3.47 2.80 17.51
CA ASN A 192 -4.89 3.17 17.64
C ASN A 192 -5.86 1.97 17.50
N LYS A 193 -5.36 0.74 17.26
CA LYS A 193 -6.16 -0.49 17.10
C LYS A 193 -7.15 -0.73 18.25
N GLY A 194 -6.72 -0.53 19.50
CA GLY A 194 -7.58 -0.72 20.68
C GLY A 194 -8.80 0.21 20.67
N ARG A 195 -8.61 1.49 20.31
CA ARG A 195 -9.71 2.47 20.21
C ARG A 195 -10.66 2.12 19.07
N MET A 196 -10.15 1.63 17.95
CA MET A 196 -10.99 1.20 16.83
C MET A 196 -11.85 -0.01 17.19
N ASN A 197 -11.28 -0.98 17.91
CA ASN A 197 -12.04 -2.14 18.38
C ASN A 197 -13.17 -1.73 19.34
N ALA A 198 -12.89 -0.81 20.28
CA ALA A 198 -13.92 -0.28 21.18
C ALA A 198 -15.04 0.45 20.41
N MET A 199 -14.68 1.26 19.41
CA MET A 199 -15.64 1.96 18.56
C MET A 199 -16.50 0.99 17.74
N LYS A 200 -15.88 -0.05 17.16
CA LYS A 200 -16.61 -1.10 16.43
C LYS A 200 -17.58 -1.86 17.33
N ALA A 201 -17.15 -2.21 18.55
CA ALA A 201 -17.99 -2.88 19.53
C ALA A 201 -19.18 -2.01 19.98
N PHE A 202 -18.96 -0.71 20.18
CA PHE A 202 -20.01 0.23 20.57
C PHE A 202 -21.12 0.37 19.51
N PHE A 203 -20.75 0.39 18.21
CA PHE A 203 -21.70 0.51 17.10
C PHE A 203 -22.14 -0.83 16.50
N ALA A 204 -21.86 -1.96 17.16
CA ALA A 204 -22.22 -3.27 16.65
C ALA A 204 -23.74 -3.37 16.39
N GLY A 205 -24.12 -3.77 15.18
CA GLY A 205 -25.52 -3.89 14.75
C GLY A 205 -26.21 -2.58 14.34
N VAL A 206 -25.52 -1.43 14.39
CA VAL A 206 -26.05 -0.14 13.92
C VAL A 206 -25.67 0.07 12.45
N GLY A 207 -26.64 0.43 11.61
CA GLY A 207 -26.39 0.73 10.19
C GLY A 207 -26.10 -0.51 9.34
N GLU A 208 -26.45 -1.70 9.85
CA GLU A 208 -26.33 -2.98 9.17
C GLU A 208 -27.70 -3.51 8.74
N GLY A 209 -27.73 -4.30 7.66
CA GLY A 209 -28.94 -4.95 7.16
C GLY A 209 -30.07 -3.96 6.88
N ASP A 210 -31.23 -4.20 7.48
CA ASP A 210 -32.45 -3.40 7.27
C ASP A 210 -32.35 -2.00 7.91
N THR A 211 -31.34 -1.75 8.74
CA THR A 211 -31.08 -0.44 9.36
C THR A 211 -30.01 0.36 8.61
N ALA A 212 -29.44 -0.17 7.53
CA ALA A 212 -28.43 0.52 6.73
C ALA A 212 -29.02 1.74 5.99
N GLY A 213 -28.21 2.78 5.79
CA GLY A 213 -28.60 4.00 5.06
C GLY A 213 -28.83 5.22 5.96
N THR A 214 -29.29 6.31 5.34
CA THR A 214 -29.63 7.55 6.05
C THR A 214 -31.15 7.59 6.24
N TRP A 215 -31.59 7.67 7.48
CA TRP A 215 -33.01 7.64 7.83
C TRP A 215 -33.43 8.95 8.47
N GLN A 216 -34.64 9.41 8.15
CA GLN A 216 -35.25 10.56 8.84
C GLN A 216 -35.79 10.15 10.22
N ASP A 217 -36.36 8.95 10.31
CA ASP A 217 -36.89 8.35 11.53
C ASP A 217 -36.21 7.02 11.86
N THR A 218 -36.47 6.44 13.04
CA THR A 218 -35.91 5.13 13.41
C THR A 218 -36.41 4.06 12.42
N PRO A 219 -35.51 3.30 11.75
CA PRO A 219 -35.92 2.28 10.78
C PRO A 219 -36.84 1.24 11.41
N GLN A 220 -38.00 1.01 10.80
CA GLN A 220 -38.91 -0.05 11.24
C GLN A 220 -38.53 -1.37 10.58
N LEU A 221 -38.25 -2.39 11.41
CA LEU A 221 -37.96 -3.73 10.94
C LEU A 221 -39.25 -4.41 10.48
N HIS A 222 -39.21 -5.00 9.28
CA HIS A 222 -40.33 -5.78 8.74
C HIS A 222 -39.90 -7.22 8.41
N PRO A 223 -39.69 -8.07 9.44
CA PRO A 223 -39.23 -9.45 9.27
C PRO A 223 -40.19 -10.28 8.40
N ASP A 224 -41.49 -9.98 8.46
CA ASP A 224 -42.55 -10.65 7.68
C ASP A 224 -42.33 -10.53 6.17
N PHE A 225 -41.77 -9.41 5.69
CA PHE A 225 -41.47 -9.25 4.27
C PHE A 225 -40.37 -10.21 3.84
N ARG A 226 -39.30 -10.36 4.63
CA ARG A 226 -38.22 -11.31 4.32
C ARG A 226 -38.75 -12.73 4.19
N GLU A 227 -39.62 -13.15 5.11
CA GLU A 227 -40.22 -14.49 5.05
C GLU A 227 -41.14 -14.66 3.82
N LYS A 228 -41.99 -13.67 3.53
CA LYS A 228 -42.87 -13.69 2.35
C LYS A 228 -42.08 -13.73 1.04
N PHE A 229 -41.02 -12.92 0.92
CA PHE A 229 -40.15 -12.90 -0.27
C PHE A 229 -39.35 -14.19 -0.40
N ALA A 230 -38.83 -14.76 0.69
CA ALA A 230 -38.13 -16.05 0.68
C ALA A 230 -39.07 -17.18 0.21
N ARG A 231 -40.29 -17.25 0.72
CA ARG A 231 -41.31 -18.22 0.28
C ARG A 231 -41.64 -18.05 -1.21
N ARG A 232 -41.77 -16.79 -1.69
CA ARG A 232 -42.06 -16.49 -3.10
C ARG A 232 -40.89 -16.87 -4.02
N ALA A 233 -39.65 -16.59 -3.61
CA ALA A 233 -38.45 -16.95 -4.34
C ALA A 233 -38.26 -18.48 -4.42
N ALA A 234 -38.48 -19.20 -3.31
CA ALA A 234 -38.46 -20.66 -3.29
C ALA A 234 -39.50 -21.28 -4.23
N LYS A 235 -40.73 -20.73 -4.23
CA LYS A 235 -41.80 -21.17 -5.14
C LYS A 235 -41.47 -20.88 -6.61
N ALA A 236 -40.86 -19.73 -6.90
CA ALA A 236 -40.42 -19.39 -8.26
C ALA A 236 -39.27 -20.27 -8.74
N LYS A 237 -38.33 -20.61 -7.85
CA LYS A 237 -37.21 -21.52 -8.15
C LYS A 237 -37.71 -22.94 -8.44
N ALA A 238 -38.61 -23.48 -7.62
CA ALA A 238 -39.23 -24.77 -7.85
C ALA A 238 -40.00 -24.81 -9.19
N ALA A 239 -40.75 -23.76 -9.51
CA ALA A 239 -41.46 -23.67 -10.78
C ALA A 239 -40.53 -23.52 -12.00
N ALA A 240 -39.32 -23.00 -11.84
CA ALA A 240 -38.33 -22.90 -12.91
C ALA A 240 -37.56 -24.22 -13.12
N GLU A 241 -37.38 -25.01 -12.06
CA GLU A 241 -36.79 -26.37 -12.12
C GLU A 241 -37.78 -27.41 -12.66
N GLU A 242 -39.08 -27.13 -12.64
CA GLU A 242 -40.16 -27.97 -13.22
C GLU A 242 -40.40 -27.73 -14.72
N ILE A 243 -39.66 -26.83 -15.38
CA ILE A 243 -39.73 -26.62 -16.83
C ILE A 243 -38.60 -27.43 -17.49
N PRO A 244 -38.90 -28.45 -18.32
CA PRO A 244 -37.90 -29.31 -18.96
C PRO A 244 -37.04 -28.60 -20.01
#